data_AF-A0AA45G5L9-F1
#
_entry.id   AF-A0AA45G5L9-F1
#
_cell.length_a   1.000
_cell.length_b   1.000
_cell.length_c   1.000
_cell.angle_alpha   90.00
_cell.angle_beta   90.00
_cell.angle_gamma   90.00
#
_symmetry.space_group_name_H-M   'P 1'
#
loop_
_entity.id
_entity.type
_entity.pdbx_description
1 polymer ?
#
loop_
_entity_poly.entity_id
_entity_poly.type
_entity_poly.pdbx_seq_one_letter_code
_entity_poly.pdbx_strand_id
1 'polypeptide(L)'
;MTARGPSIAGKPGRAAGPGRPRLVEPRRDAASARDEILDAAAELFTGRGFTATSTRMIAEAVGIRQASMYHYFSTKADILAALLQTTVAAPLQRARELLDSDGPPLDRLLQLARDDADGLARSRWNLGALYLLPELGDEEFAGFRADRRELAQAYQELAAQVVGDPADKRSLLPFRLVESLIMMRGDEPRGYLGDDTAAEMVDTVVAAIGTLLGARPV
;
A
#
# COMPACT_ATOMS: atom_id res chain seq x y z
N MET A 1 11.65 -11.46 71.39
CA MET A 1 11.26 -12.81 70.93
C MET A 1 10.46 -12.66 69.65
N THR A 2 10.99 -13.23 68.57
CA THR A 2 10.54 -13.20 67.18
C THR A 2 9.29 -14.02 66.92
N ALA A 3 8.36 -13.51 66.11
CA ALA A 3 7.47 -14.34 65.29
C ALA A 3 7.02 -13.55 64.04
N ARG A 4 7.62 -13.87 62.89
CA ARG A 4 7.15 -13.48 61.54
C ARG A 4 6.02 -14.44 61.12
N GLY A 5 4.89 -13.90 60.69
CA GLY A 5 3.81 -14.61 60.00
C GLY A 5 3.75 -14.24 58.51
N PRO A 6 3.15 -15.07 57.64
CA PRO A 6 3.68 -15.31 56.29
C PRO A 6 3.22 -14.31 55.22
N SER A 7 4.15 -14.06 54.30
CA SER A 7 3.99 -13.31 53.06
C SER A 7 3.06 -14.07 52.10
N ILE A 8 1.94 -13.45 51.73
CA ILE A 8 1.06 -13.92 50.65
C ILE A 8 1.75 -13.71 49.30
N ALA A 9 2.25 -14.81 48.72
CA ALA A 9 2.80 -14.82 47.37
C ALA A 9 1.67 -14.61 46.34
N GLY A 10 1.75 -13.51 45.58
CA GLY A 10 0.95 -13.31 44.39
C GLY A 10 1.23 -14.40 43.35
N LYS A 11 0.17 -14.94 42.76
CA LYS A 11 0.28 -15.93 41.66
C LYS A 11 1.06 -15.31 40.50
N PRO A 12 2.13 -15.95 39.99
CA PRO A 12 2.77 -15.48 38.77
C PRO A 12 1.81 -15.65 37.60
N GLY A 13 1.68 -14.60 36.80
CA GLY A 13 0.93 -14.59 35.54
C GLY A 13 1.44 -15.70 34.62
N ARG A 14 0.50 -16.35 33.92
CA ARG A 14 0.78 -17.35 32.89
C ARG A 14 1.74 -16.75 31.85
N ALA A 15 3.00 -17.17 31.87
CA ALA A 15 3.91 -17.00 30.76
C ALA A 15 3.30 -17.73 29.53
N ALA A 16 3.18 -17.02 28.41
CA ALA A 16 2.91 -17.63 27.12
C ALA A 16 3.98 -18.70 26.86
N GLY A 17 3.57 -19.95 26.63
CA GLY A 17 4.49 -21.06 26.37
C GLY A 17 5.34 -20.80 25.12
N PRO A 18 6.52 -21.43 25.00
CA PRO A 18 7.40 -21.22 23.86
C PRO A 18 6.69 -21.67 22.58
N GLY A 19 6.48 -20.72 21.67
CA GLY A 19 5.98 -20.99 20.32
C GLY A 19 6.87 -22.02 19.62
N ARG A 20 6.26 -22.85 18.75
CA ARG A 20 7.00 -23.89 18.01
C ARG A 20 8.11 -23.24 17.16
N PRO A 21 9.33 -23.82 17.11
CA PRO A 21 10.46 -23.22 16.41
C PRO A 21 10.16 -22.92 14.92
N ARG A 22 10.60 -21.75 14.43
CA ARG A 22 10.55 -21.38 13.00
C ARG A 22 11.57 -22.18 12.20
N LEU A 23 11.27 -22.41 10.91
CA LEU A 23 12.12 -23.20 10.00
C LEU A 23 13.16 -22.34 9.25
N VAL A 24 12.99 -21.02 9.23
CA VAL A 24 13.86 -20.04 8.54
C VAL A 24 14.01 -18.81 9.44
N GLU A 25 15.11 -18.06 9.26
CA GLU A 25 15.30 -16.78 9.94
C GLU A 25 14.25 -15.74 9.48
N PRO A 26 13.82 -14.83 10.39
CA PRO A 26 12.90 -13.75 10.05
C PRO A 26 13.40 -12.93 8.86
N ARG A 27 12.48 -12.52 7.98
CA ARG A 27 12.80 -11.58 6.90
C ARG A 27 13.19 -10.24 7.54
N ARG A 28 14.35 -9.69 7.14
CA ARG A 28 14.83 -8.38 7.63
C ARG A 28 13.71 -7.36 7.38
N ASP A 29 13.44 -6.53 8.40
CA ASP A 29 12.47 -5.44 8.42
C ASP A 29 10.99 -5.79 8.70
N ALA A 30 10.64 -7.07 8.92
CA ALA A 30 9.27 -7.44 9.31
C ALA A 30 9.02 -7.33 10.82
N ALA A 31 8.04 -6.50 11.22
CA ALA A 31 7.69 -6.27 12.63
C ALA A 31 6.90 -7.43 13.27
N SER A 32 6.25 -8.25 12.45
CA SER A 32 5.44 -9.39 12.90
C SER A 32 5.41 -10.52 11.86
N ALA A 33 4.97 -11.72 12.28
CA ALA A 33 4.75 -12.84 11.36
C ALA A 33 3.71 -12.51 10.27
N ARG A 34 2.75 -11.62 10.56
CA ARG A 34 1.78 -11.14 9.57
C ARG A 34 2.49 -10.32 8.48
N ASP A 35 3.43 -9.46 8.87
CA ASP A 35 4.18 -8.62 7.95
C ASP A 35 5.17 -9.46 7.12
N GLU A 36 5.78 -10.50 7.72
CA GLU A 36 6.60 -11.47 6.99
C GLU A 36 5.78 -12.16 5.88
N ILE A 37 4.55 -12.58 6.18
CA ILE A 37 3.64 -13.19 5.20
C ILE A 37 3.29 -12.21 4.08
N LEU A 38 2.95 -10.96 4.42
CA LEU A 38 2.62 -9.94 3.43
C LEU A 38 3.82 -9.62 2.53
N ASP A 39 5.01 -9.44 3.07
CA ASP A 39 6.22 -9.16 2.28
C ASP A 39 6.55 -10.33 1.32
N ALA A 40 6.49 -11.57 1.79
CA ALA A 40 6.72 -12.75 0.94
C ALA A 40 5.63 -12.92 -0.12
N ALA A 41 4.37 -12.62 0.22
CA ALA A 41 3.27 -12.67 -0.73
C ALA A 41 3.39 -11.56 -1.78
N ALA A 42 3.77 -10.35 -1.39
CA ALA A 42 4.03 -9.24 -2.30
C ALA A 42 5.10 -9.62 -3.34
N GLU A 43 6.26 -10.12 -2.87
CA GLU A 43 7.34 -10.63 -3.73
C GLU A 43 6.83 -11.65 -4.75
N LEU A 44 6.12 -12.68 -4.26
CA LEU A 44 5.64 -13.78 -5.11
C LEU A 44 4.54 -13.34 -6.07
N PHE A 45 3.61 -12.49 -5.65
CA PHE A 45 2.54 -11.99 -6.51
C PHE A 45 3.08 -11.08 -7.61
N THR A 46 3.99 -10.15 -7.30
CA THR A 46 4.57 -9.25 -8.31
C THR A 46 5.59 -9.96 -9.20
N GLY A 47 6.27 -11.00 -8.72
CA GLY A 47 7.31 -11.71 -9.48
C GLY A 47 6.81 -12.92 -10.28
N ARG A 48 5.85 -13.69 -9.75
CA ARG A 48 5.33 -14.93 -10.37
C ARG A 48 3.89 -14.82 -10.84
N GLY A 49 3.18 -13.77 -10.45
CA GLY A 49 1.75 -13.61 -10.68
C GLY A 49 0.90 -14.23 -9.57
N PHE A 50 -0.28 -13.65 -9.39
CA PHE A 50 -1.24 -14.07 -8.37
C PHE A 50 -1.72 -15.51 -8.56
N THR A 51 -2.14 -15.88 -9.77
CA THR A 51 -2.66 -17.22 -10.08
C THR A 51 -1.63 -18.32 -9.83
N ALA A 52 -0.37 -18.12 -10.23
CA ALA A 52 0.70 -19.11 -10.10
C ALA A 52 1.24 -19.25 -8.67
N THR A 53 0.87 -18.34 -7.77
CA THR A 53 1.31 -18.37 -6.37
C THR A 53 0.29 -19.10 -5.50
N SER A 54 0.78 -20.04 -4.67
CA SER A 54 -0.04 -20.75 -3.68
C SER A 54 0.27 -20.30 -2.25
N THR A 55 -0.69 -20.47 -1.33
CA THR A 55 -0.47 -20.18 0.11
C THR A 55 0.62 -21.06 0.72
N ARG A 56 0.83 -22.26 0.17
CA ARG A 56 1.95 -23.13 0.53
C ARG A 56 3.30 -22.51 0.18
N MET A 57 3.46 -21.96 -1.03
CA MET A 57 4.70 -21.30 -1.45
C MET A 57 5.02 -20.10 -0.54
N ILE A 58 4.00 -19.30 -0.19
CA ILE A 58 4.17 -18.18 0.72
C ILE A 58 4.61 -18.68 2.11
N ALA A 59 4.01 -19.78 2.61
CA ALA A 59 4.35 -20.34 3.92
C ALA A 59 5.79 -20.89 3.96
N GLU A 60 6.20 -21.56 2.89
CA GLU A 60 7.57 -22.02 2.70
C GLU A 60 8.56 -20.85 2.66
N ALA A 61 8.22 -19.76 1.96
CA ALA A 61 9.06 -18.56 1.85
C ALA A 61 9.31 -17.82 3.18
N VAL A 62 8.38 -17.91 4.13
CA VAL A 62 8.54 -17.34 5.49
C VAL A 62 8.96 -18.38 6.54
N GLY A 63 9.14 -19.65 6.16
CA GLY A 63 9.58 -20.70 7.07
C GLY A 63 8.55 -21.09 8.14
N ILE A 64 7.25 -20.99 7.82
CA ILE A 64 6.16 -21.42 8.71
C ILE A 64 5.39 -22.60 8.10
N ARG A 65 4.65 -23.31 8.95
CA ARG A 65 3.71 -24.33 8.46
C ARG A 65 2.52 -23.64 7.80
N GLN A 66 2.02 -24.18 6.69
CA GLN A 66 0.83 -23.65 6.01
C GLN A 66 -0.38 -23.53 6.96
N ALA A 67 -0.58 -24.49 7.86
CA ALA A 67 -1.64 -24.41 8.89
C ALA A 67 -1.51 -23.16 9.79
N SER A 68 -0.29 -22.71 10.08
CA SER A 68 -0.05 -21.52 10.90
C SER A 68 -0.35 -20.22 10.14
N MET A 69 -0.23 -20.22 8.81
CA MET A 69 -0.62 -19.07 7.97
C MET A 69 -2.11 -18.79 8.05
N TYR A 70 -2.94 -19.83 8.11
CA TYR A 70 -4.40 -19.70 8.19
C TYR A 70 -4.90 -19.03 9.48
N HIS A 71 -4.04 -18.83 10.48
CA HIS A 71 -4.36 -17.99 11.65
C HIS A 71 -4.32 -16.48 11.33
N TYR A 72 -3.62 -16.08 10.27
CA TYR A 72 -3.47 -14.68 9.86
C TYR A 72 -4.35 -14.32 8.67
N PHE A 73 -4.46 -15.23 7.69
CA PHE A 73 -5.22 -15.02 6.47
C PHE A 73 -5.94 -16.32 6.07
N SER A 74 -7.26 -16.26 5.89
CA SER A 74 -8.07 -17.44 5.61
C SER A 74 -7.90 -17.91 4.16
N THR A 75 -7.71 -16.95 3.25
CA THR A 75 -7.58 -17.20 1.81
C THR A 75 -6.38 -16.48 1.20
N LYS A 76 -6.02 -16.88 -0.03
CA LYS A 76 -5.02 -16.15 -0.84
C LYS A 76 -5.53 -14.75 -1.22
N ALA A 77 -6.84 -14.61 -1.43
CA ALA A 77 -7.47 -13.34 -1.73
C ALA A 77 -7.42 -12.38 -0.54
N ASP A 78 -7.57 -12.85 0.70
CA ASP A 78 -7.43 -12.02 1.90
C ASP A 78 -6.02 -11.39 1.98
N ILE A 79 -4.99 -12.15 1.59
CA ILE A 79 -3.61 -11.66 1.54
C ILE A 79 -3.48 -10.57 0.48
N LEU A 80 -4.02 -10.80 -0.73
CA LEU A 80 -3.99 -9.82 -1.81
C LEU A 80 -4.78 -8.56 -1.42
N ALA A 81 -5.98 -8.70 -0.85
CA ALA A 81 -6.80 -7.57 -0.41
C ALA A 81 -6.07 -6.74 0.66
N ALA A 82 -5.43 -7.40 1.63
CA ALA A 82 -4.63 -6.71 2.63
C ALA A 82 -3.44 -5.95 2.02
N LEU A 83 -2.74 -6.54 1.03
CA LEU A 83 -1.66 -5.88 0.31
C LEU A 83 -2.15 -4.66 -0.48
N LEU A 84 -3.21 -4.83 -1.28
CA LEU A 84 -3.80 -3.76 -2.06
C LEU A 84 -4.32 -2.63 -1.17
N GLN A 85 -4.83 -2.94 0.02
CA GLN A 85 -5.26 -1.90 0.97
C GLN A 85 -4.10 -1.01 1.43
N THR A 86 -2.89 -1.56 1.55
CA THR A 86 -1.71 -0.76 1.95
C THR A 86 -1.33 0.31 0.93
N THR A 87 -1.71 0.15 -0.34
CA THR A 87 -1.37 1.10 -1.41
C THR A 87 -2.33 2.28 -1.50
N VAL A 88 -3.54 2.18 -0.93
CA VAL A 88 -4.57 3.22 -1.01
C VAL A 88 -4.88 3.88 0.33
N ALA A 89 -4.65 3.19 1.45
CA ALA A 89 -5.06 3.69 2.77
C ALA A 89 -4.40 5.03 3.14
N ALA A 90 -3.07 5.15 2.98
CA ALA A 90 -2.37 6.38 3.32
C ALA A 90 -2.67 7.54 2.35
N PRO A 91 -2.62 7.36 1.02
CA PRO A 91 -3.02 8.40 0.07
C PRO A 91 -4.47 8.86 0.26
N LEU A 92 -5.40 7.95 0.53
CA LEU A 92 -6.81 8.30 0.77
C LEU A 92 -7.00 9.11 2.04
N GLN A 93 -6.33 8.72 3.13
CA GLN A 93 -6.34 9.51 4.36
C GLN A 93 -5.79 10.92 4.12
N ARG A 94 -4.67 11.02 3.38
CA ARG A 94 -4.07 12.31 3.02
C ARG A 94 -4.99 13.15 2.15
N ALA A 95 -5.68 12.54 1.19
CA ALA A 95 -6.61 13.22 0.31
C ALA A 95 -7.79 13.83 1.09
N ARG A 96 -8.35 13.09 2.05
CA ARG A 96 -9.41 13.59 2.95
C ARG A 96 -8.94 14.81 3.75
N GLU A 97 -7.74 14.75 4.32
CA GLU A 97 -7.15 15.88 5.05
C GLU A 97 -6.95 17.11 4.16
N LEU A 98 -6.51 16.91 2.91
CA LEU A 98 -6.22 18.02 1.99
C LEU A 98 -7.50 18.66 1.42
N LEU A 99 -8.57 17.89 1.24
CA LEU A 99 -9.88 18.43 0.86
C LEU A 99 -10.40 19.42 1.90
N ASP A 100 -10.22 19.11 3.19
CA ASP A 100 -10.67 19.95 4.32
C ASP A 100 -9.68 21.07 4.68
N SER A 101 -8.47 21.06 4.13
CA SER A 101 -7.43 22.05 4.43
C SER A 101 -7.60 23.37 3.64
N ASP A 102 -7.17 24.46 4.27
CA ASP A 102 -7.06 25.77 3.62
C ASP A 102 -5.89 25.85 2.62
N GLY A 103 -5.98 26.80 1.70
CA GLY A 103 -4.89 27.17 0.79
C GLY A 103 -5.20 26.94 -0.69
N PRO A 104 -4.30 27.35 -1.58
CA PRO A 104 -4.51 27.26 -3.02
C PRO A 104 -4.78 25.80 -3.45
N PRO A 105 -5.85 25.53 -4.23
CA PRO A 105 -6.18 24.16 -4.64
C PRO A 105 -5.05 23.43 -5.38
N LEU A 106 -4.25 24.18 -6.16
CA LEU A 106 -3.12 23.61 -6.89
C LEU A 106 -2.05 23.09 -5.93
N ASP A 107 -1.69 23.85 -4.90
CA ASP A 107 -0.67 23.44 -3.94
C ASP A 107 -1.09 22.17 -3.18
N ARG A 108 -2.37 22.10 -2.77
CA ARG A 108 -2.94 20.92 -2.11
C ARG A 108 -2.94 19.70 -3.02
N LEU A 109 -3.31 19.86 -4.29
CA LEU A 109 -3.27 18.79 -5.28
C LEU A 109 -1.84 18.29 -5.55
N LEU A 110 -0.88 19.20 -5.72
CA LEU A 110 0.52 18.84 -5.97
C LEU A 110 1.16 18.16 -4.75
N GLN A 111 0.75 18.55 -3.53
CA GLN A 111 1.15 17.86 -2.32
C GLN A 111 0.60 16.43 -2.28
N LEU A 112 -0.71 16.23 -2.52
CA LEU A 112 -1.31 14.89 -2.59
C LEU A 112 -0.60 14.03 -3.64
N ALA A 113 -0.38 14.59 -4.84
CA ALA A 113 0.28 13.90 -5.95
C ALA A 113 1.70 13.48 -5.59
N ARG A 114 2.47 14.33 -4.89
CA ARG A 114 3.83 14.01 -4.45
C ARG A 114 3.85 12.90 -3.40
N ASP A 115 3.03 13.01 -2.36
CA ASP A 115 2.96 12.03 -1.27
C ASP A 115 2.60 10.62 -1.80
N ASP A 116 1.62 10.56 -2.71
CA ASP A 116 1.18 9.32 -3.35
C ASP A 116 2.22 8.76 -4.34
N ALA A 117 2.76 9.63 -5.21
CA ALA A 117 3.81 9.26 -6.17
C ALA A 117 5.06 8.71 -5.49
N ASP A 118 5.51 9.32 -4.38
CA ASP A 118 6.64 8.81 -3.59
C ASP A 118 6.36 7.42 -3.04
N GLY A 119 5.15 7.17 -2.53
CA GLY A 119 4.73 5.85 -2.06
C GLY A 119 4.77 4.79 -3.17
N LEU A 120 4.26 5.12 -4.36
CA LEU A 120 4.29 4.23 -5.52
C LEU A 120 5.72 3.99 -6.03
N ALA A 121 6.55 5.04 -6.12
CA ALA A 121 7.89 4.96 -6.68
C ALA A 121 8.88 4.22 -5.78
N ARG A 122 8.77 4.38 -4.45
CA ARG A 122 9.76 3.88 -3.47
C ARG A 122 9.35 2.60 -2.76
N SER A 123 8.10 2.15 -2.94
CA SER A 123 7.66 0.88 -2.34
C SER A 123 8.51 -0.30 -2.81
N ARG A 124 8.87 -1.17 -1.85
CA ARG A 124 9.72 -2.35 -2.07
C ARG A 124 9.23 -3.24 -3.22
N TRP A 125 7.92 -3.43 -3.32
CA TRP A 125 7.26 -4.23 -4.36
C TRP A 125 6.31 -3.35 -5.17
N ASN A 126 6.24 -3.56 -6.49
CA ASN A 126 5.33 -2.81 -7.36
C ASN A 126 3.89 -3.34 -7.25
N LEU A 127 3.27 -3.17 -6.09
CA LEU A 127 1.91 -3.67 -5.81
C LEU A 127 0.85 -3.05 -6.73
N GLY A 128 1.09 -1.84 -7.24
CA GLY A 128 0.20 -1.20 -8.21
C GLY A 128 0.02 -2.01 -9.50
N ALA A 129 1.00 -2.83 -9.89
CA ALA A 129 0.89 -3.69 -11.06
C ALA A 129 -0.21 -4.75 -10.90
N LEU A 130 -0.58 -5.07 -9.65
CA LEU A 130 -1.64 -6.02 -9.33
C LEU A 130 -3.04 -5.43 -9.55
N TYR A 131 -3.17 -4.12 -9.81
CA TYR A 131 -4.46 -3.46 -10.07
C TYR A 131 -5.15 -3.96 -11.36
N LEU A 132 -4.39 -4.59 -12.25
CA LEU A 132 -4.85 -5.07 -13.56
C LEU A 132 -5.27 -6.55 -13.54
N LEU A 133 -5.18 -7.21 -12.39
CA LEU A 133 -5.60 -8.60 -12.24
C LEU A 133 -7.13 -8.72 -12.45
N PRO A 134 -7.62 -9.68 -13.25
CA PRO A 134 -9.05 -9.86 -13.47
C PRO A 134 -9.82 -10.21 -12.18
N GLU A 135 -9.16 -10.87 -11.21
CA GLU A 135 -9.73 -11.23 -9.91
C GLU A 135 -10.17 -10.00 -9.10
N LEU A 136 -9.63 -8.81 -9.40
CA LEU A 136 -10.06 -7.57 -8.73
C LEU A 136 -11.48 -7.15 -9.09
N GLY A 137 -12.16 -7.85 -10.01
CA GLY A 137 -13.60 -7.73 -10.22
C GLY A 137 -14.45 -8.37 -9.11
N ASP A 138 -13.89 -9.30 -8.34
CA ASP A 138 -14.63 -10.13 -7.39
C ASP A 138 -15.06 -9.34 -6.13
N GLU A 139 -16.10 -9.82 -5.45
CA GLU A 139 -16.69 -9.12 -4.29
C GLU A 139 -15.72 -8.95 -3.12
N GLU A 140 -14.76 -9.87 -2.98
CA GLU A 140 -13.71 -9.84 -1.95
C GLU A 140 -12.86 -8.55 -2.03
N PHE A 141 -12.78 -7.92 -3.21
CA PHE A 141 -12.01 -6.68 -3.43
C PHE A 141 -12.89 -5.42 -3.50
N ALA A 142 -14.18 -5.52 -3.18
CA ALA A 142 -15.10 -4.38 -3.24
C ALA A 142 -14.65 -3.21 -2.35
N GLY A 143 -14.08 -3.49 -1.17
CA GLY A 143 -13.53 -2.48 -0.27
C GLY A 143 -12.38 -1.70 -0.91
N PHE A 144 -11.36 -2.40 -1.41
CA PHE A 144 -10.24 -1.78 -2.14
C PHE A 144 -10.72 -0.95 -3.35
N ARG A 145 -11.68 -1.47 -4.14
CA ARG A 145 -12.25 -0.72 -5.28
C ARG A 145 -13.00 0.53 -4.83
N ALA A 146 -13.71 0.48 -3.70
CA ALA A 146 -14.40 1.64 -3.15
C ALA A 146 -13.40 2.72 -2.73
N ASP A 147 -12.38 2.35 -1.95
CA ASP A 147 -11.35 3.27 -1.46
C ASP A 147 -10.54 3.89 -2.61
N ARG A 148 -10.15 3.09 -3.61
CA ARG A 148 -9.45 3.61 -4.79
C ARG A 148 -10.33 4.55 -5.62
N ARG A 149 -11.64 4.30 -5.71
CA ARG A 149 -12.58 5.22 -6.38
C ARG A 149 -12.71 6.52 -5.60
N GLU A 150 -12.78 6.46 -4.27
CA GLU A 150 -12.84 7.65 -3.42
C GLU A 150 -11.57 8.49 -3.56
N LEU A 151 -10.38 7.85 -3.56
CA LEU A 151 -9.12 8.54 -3.80
C LEU A 151 -9.12 9.25 -5.16
N ALA A 152 -9.54 8.56 -6.23
CA ALA A 152 -9.64 9.16 -7.56
C ALA A 152 -10.62 10.34 -7.61
N GLN A 153 -11.72 10.27 -6.87
CA GLN A 153 -12.70 11.36 -6.75
C GLN A 153 -12.10 12.56 -6.02
N ALA A 154 -11.34 12.35 -4.94
CA ALA A 154 -10.67 13.43 -4.22
C ALA A 154 -9.65 14.17 -5.10
N TYR A 155 -8.86 13.44 -5.90
CA TYR A 155 -7.99 14.04 -6.92
C TYR A 155 -8.78 14.88 -7.93
N GLN A 156 -9.90 14.34 -8.44
CA GLN A 156 -10.73 15.04 -9.41
C GLN A 156 -11.34 16.31 -8.81
N GLU A 157 -11.78 16.26 -7.56
CA GLU A 157 -12.37 17.42 -6.86
C GLU A 157 -11.34 18.54 -6.68
N LEU A 158 -10.15 18.23 -6.16
CA LEU A 158 -9.06 19.19 -6.03
C LEU A 158 -8.67 19.78 -7.40
N ALA A 159 -8.57 18.94 -8.43
CA ALA A 159 -8.26 19.39 -9.78
C ALA A 159 -9.36 20.26 -10.40
N ALA A 160 -10.64 19.95 -10.14
CA ALA A 160 -11.77 20.76 -10.57
C ALA A 160 -11.75 22.16 -9.94
N GLN A 161 -11.35 22.26 -8.67
CA GLN A 161 -11.14 23.55 -8.00
C GLN A 161 -10.03 24.39 -8.66
N VAL A 162 -8.98 23.75 -9.21
CA VAL A 162 -7.89 24.44 -9.94
C VAL A 162 -8.37 25.00 -11.27
N VAL A 163 -9.06 24.18 -12.08
CA VAL A 163 -9.50 24.58 -13.43
C VAL A 163 -10.74 25.46 -13.43
N GLY A 164 -11.52 25.44 -12.34
CA GLY A 164 -12.75 26.26 -12.19
C GLY A 164 -13.96 25.73 -12.96
N ASP A 165 -13.85 24.56 -13.59
CA ASP A 165 -14.93 23.89 -14.34
C ASP A 165 -14.95 22.39 -14.02
N PRO A 166 -15.99 21.88 -13.32
CA PRO A 166 -16.16 20.46 -13.05
C PRO A 166 -16.31 19.57 -14.30
N ALA A 167 -16.68 20.15 -15.45
CA ALA A 167 -16.82 19.40 -16.71
C ALA A 167 -15.48 19.25 -17.46
N ASP A 168 -14.45 20.03 -17.10
CA ASP A 168 -13.14 19.98 -17.74
C ASP A 168 -12.48 18.61 -17.49
N LYS A 169 -12.21 17.89 -18.58
CA LYS A 169 -11.63 16.54 -18.54
C LYS A 169 -10.21 16.50 -18.02
N ARG A 170 -9.50 17.64 -17.98
CA ARG A 170 -8.18 17.73 -17.34
C ARG A 170 -8.24 17.39 -15.86
N SER A 171 -9.37 17.58 -15.18
CA SER A 171 -9.57 17.17 -13.78
C SER A 171 -9.43 15.67 -13.55
N LEU A 172 -9.59 14.83 -14.58
CA LEU A 172 -9.49 13.37 -14.49
C LEU A 172 -8.05 12.85 -14.59
N LEU A 173 -7.11 13.68 -15.03
CA LEU A 173 -5.77 13.26 -15.43
C LEU A 173 -4.76 13.17 -14.27
N PRO A 174 -4.77 14.01 -13.21
CA PRO A 174 -3.75 13.97 -12.17
C PRO A 174 -3.57 12.59 -11.52
N PHE A 175 -4.67 11.94 -11.15
CA PHE A 175 -4.63 10.60 -10.57
C PHE A 175 -3.98 9.57 -11.54
N ARG A 176 -4.27 9.68 -12.84
CA ARG A 176 -3.69 8.79 -13.86
C ARG A 176 -2.21 9.05 -14.10
N LEU A 177 -1.78 10.30 -13.99
CA LEU A 177 -0.36 10.67 -14.09
C LEU A 177 0.43 10.10 -12.91
N VAL A 178 -0.10 10.16 -11.70
CA VAL A 178 0.50 9.50 -10.52
C VAL A 178 0.57 7.99 -10.71
N GLU A 179 -0.53 7.34 -11.10
CA GLU A 179 -0.55 5.89 -11.34
C GLU A 179 0.37 5.44 -12.50
N SER A 180 0.78 6.34 -13.41
CA SER A 180 1.68 5.98 -14.51
C SER A 180 3.04 5.46 -14.04
N LEU A 181 3.47 5.84 -12.83
CA LEU A 181 4.68 5.31 -12.19
C LEU A 181 4.66 3.79 -12.01
N ILE A 182 3.47 3.19 -11.88
CA ILE A 182 3.30 1.75 -11.79
C ILE A 182 3.82 1.06 -13.05
N MET A 183 3.48 1.62 -14.23
CA MET A 183 3.91 1.08 -15.52
C MET A 183 5.40 1.36 -15.75
N MET A 184 5.87 2.58 -15.45
CA MET A 184 7.30 2.92 -15.56
C MET A 184 8.18 2.00 -14.71
N ARG A 185 7.75 1.66 -13.49
CA ARG A 185 8.41 0.66 -12.64
C ARG A 185 8.38 -0.75 -13.21
N GLY A 186 7.32 -1.10 -13.96
CA GLY A 186 7.19 -2.39 -14.61
C GLY A 186 8.13 -2.56 -15.81
N ASP A 187 8.44 -1.46 -16.49
CA ASP A 187 9.38 -1.43 -17.62
C ASP A 187 10.84 -1.53 -17.15
N GLU A 188 11.12 -1.22 -15.88
CA GLU A 188 12.44 -1.36 -15.30
C GLU A 188 12.84 -2.83 -15.08
N PRO A 189 13.95 -3.32 -15.69
CA PRO A 189 14.36 -4.72 -15.57
C PRO A 189 14.64 -5.16 -14.12
N ARG A 190 14.93 -4.22 -13.22
CA ARG A 190 15.21 -4.49 -11.80
C ARG A 190 13.94 -4.53 -10.94
N GLY A 191 12.78 -4.13 -11.46
CA GLY A 191 11.51 -4.01 -10.71
C GLY A 191 11.49 -2.88 -9.67
N TYR A 192 12.55 -2.06 -9.63
CA TYR A 192 12.74 -0.92 -8.74
C TYR A 192 13.59 0.13 -9.46
N LEU A 193 13.20 1.40 -9.31
CA LEU A 193 13.75 2.53 -10.07
C LEU A 193 15.14 2.96 -9.61
N GLY A 194 15.53 2.70 -8.35
CA GLY A 194 16.64 3.42 -7.73
C GLY A 194 16.15 4.71 -7.06
N ASP A 195 16.78 5.12 -5.96
CA ASP A 195 16.30 6.27 -5.17
C ASP A 195 16.35 7.60 -5.93
N ASP A 196 17.40 7.79 -6.74
CA ASP A 196 17.59 8.99 -7.57
C ASP A 196 16.56 9.05 -8.70
N THR A 197 16.43 7.98 -9.49
CA THR A 197 15.45 7.89 -10.58
C THR A 197 14.02 7.97 -10.05
N ALA A 198 13.73 7.37 -8.90
CA ALA A 198 12.43 7.52 -8.25
C ALA A 198 12.13 8.99 -7.92
N ALA A 199 13.11 9.72 -7.36
CA ALA A 199 12.95 11.15 -7.06
C ALA A 199 12.67 11.97 -8.34
N GLU A 200 13.47 11.75 -9.39
CA GLU A 200 13.33 12.45 -10.66
C GLU A 200 11.97 12.19 -11.33
N MET A 201 11.49 10.95 -11.29
CA MET A 201 10.18 10.60 -11.85
C MET A 201 9.03 11.23 -11.06
N VAL A 202 9.09 11.21 -9.73
CA VAL A 202 8.09 11.89 -8.87
C VAL A 202 8.05 13.38 -9.19
N ASP A 203 9.20 14.04 -9.24
CA ASP A 203 9.30 15.46 -9.58
C ASP A 203 8.72 15.76 -10.97
N THR A 204 9.03 14.91 -11.95
CA THR A 204 8.55 15.04 -13.33
C THR A 204 7.02 14.91 -13.41
N VAL A 205 6.44 13.90 -12.76
CA VAL A 205 4.99 13.67 -12.74
C VAL A 205 4.26 14.83 -12.07
N VAL A 206 4.75 15.30 -10.91
CA VAL A 206 4.16 16.42 -10.18
C VAL A 206 4.26 17.72 -11.00
N ALA A 207 5.40 17.99 -11.63
CA ALA A 207 5.56 19.14 -12.52
C ALA A 207 4.59 19.08 -13.72
N ALA A 208 4.43 17.91 -14.33
CA ALA A 208 3.50 17.70 -15.44
C ALA A 208 2.05 17.99 -15.06
N ILE A 209 1.61 17.57 -13.86
CA ILE A 209 0.28 17.90 -13.33
C ILE A 209 0.10 19.41 -13.22
N GLY A 210 1.08 20.13 -12.66
CA GLY A 210 1.03 21.58 -12.54
C GLY A 210 0.92 22.29 -13.90
N THR A 211 1.75 21.89 -14.87
CA THR A 211 1.71 22.45 -16.24
C THR A 211 0.37 22.16 -16.93
N LEU A 212 -0.14 20.93 -16.82
CA LEU A 212 -1.39 20.49 -17.47
C LEU A 212 -2.59 21.33 -17.01
N LEU A 213 -2.70 21.60 -15.72
CA LEU A 213 -3.82 22.36 -15.16
C LEU A 213 -3.65 23.87 -15.33
N GLY A 214 -2.41 24.37 -15.40
CA GLY A 214 -2.10 25.78 -15.62
C GLY A 214 -2.28 26.26 -17.06
N ALA A 215 -2.28 25.37 -18.05
CA ALA A 215 -2.51 25.73 -19.45
C ALA A 215 -3.97 26.24 -19.65
N ARG A 216 -4.20 27.28 -20.46
CA ARG A 216 -5.56 27.61 -20.90
C ARG A 216 -5.96 26.70 -22.07
N PRO A 217 -7.21 26.20 -22.14
CA PRO A 217 -7.67 25.47 -23.32
C PRO A 217 -7.54 26.35 -24.56
N VAL A 218 -7.04 25.76 -25.65
CA VAL A 218 -6.90 26.38 -26.98
C VAL A 218 -8.25 26.42 -27.68
#